data_AF-A0A964NWP3-F1
#
_entry.id   AF-A0A964NWP3-F1
#
_cell.length_a   1.000
_cell.length_b   1.000
_cell.length_c   1.000
_cell.angle_alpha   90.00
_cell.angle_beta   90.00
_cell.angle_gamma   90.00
#
_symmetry.space_group_name_H-M   'P 1'
#
loop_
_entity.id
_entity.type
_entity.pdbx_description
1 polymer ?
#
loop_
_entity_poly.entity_id
_entity_poly.type
_entity_poly.pdbx_seq_one_letter_code
_entity_poly.pdbx_strand_id
1 'polypeptide(L)'
;MAMNHTAPTSERAHPTPARYTAIALILAVITVVEVAIVYTKFLQPVLIPLLLVLSATKFAMVAMFFMHLRFDNRLFSVMFVGGLLLALAVIIALMTLFGVFFA
;
A
#
# COMPACT_ATOMS: atom_id res chain seq x y z
N MET A 1 55.62 -21.18 -12.53
CA MET A 1 54.78 -22.02 -13.41
C MET A 1 53.89 -22.84 -12.48
N ALA A 2 52.59 -22.63 -12.34
CA ALA A 2 51.60 -22.14 -13.29
C ALA A 2 50.61 -21.14 -12.65
N MET A 3 49.92 -20.44 -13.55
CA MET A 3 48.90 -19.42 -13.35
C MET A 3 47.54 -20.01 -12.90
N ASN A 4 46.78 -19.17 -12.20
CA ASN A 4 45.34 -18.96 -12.34
C ASN A 4 44.32 -19.98 -11.77
N HIS A 5 43.62 -19.57 -10.71
CA HIS A 5 42.16 -19.58 -10.76
C HIS A 5 41.58 -18.32 -10.11
N THR A 6 41.26 -17.35 -10.97
CA THR A 6 40.16 -16.41 -10.83
C THR A 6 38.92 -17.03 -10.18
N ALA A 7 38.44 -16.43 -9.10
CA ALA A 7 37.06 -15.97 -9.01
C ALA A 7 36.90 -15.17 -7.70
N PRO A 8 36.49 -13.89 -7.74
CA PRO A 8 35.80 -13.33 -6.58
C PRO A 8 34.53 -14.16 -6.42
N THR A 9 34.46 -15.00 -5.39
CA THR A 9 33.19 -15.59 -4.96
C THR A 9 32.29 -14.45 -4.55
N SER A 10 31.50 -13.98 -5.52
CA SER A 10 30.34 -13.13 -5.33
C SER A 10 29.38 -13.89 -4.43
N GLU A 11 29.63 -13.79 -3.13
CA GLU A 11 28.94 -14.54 -2.10
C GLU A 11 27.53 -13.99 -1.98
N ARG A 12 26.64 -14.64 -2.73
CA ARG A 12 25.19 -14.72 -2.52
C ARG A 12 24.54 -13.40 -2.12
N ALA A 13 24.17 -12.62 -3.13
CA ALA A 13 23.12 -11.61 -3.04
C ALA A 13 21.90 -12.22 -2.33
N HIS A 14 21.71 -11.89 -1.05
CA HIS A 14 20.57 -12.31 -0.24
C HIS A 14 19.27 -11.85 -0.93
N PRO A 15 18.51 -12.76 -1.57
CA PRO A 15 17.39 -12.39 -2.42
C PRO A 15 16.13 -12.31 -1.57
N THR A 16 15.91 -11.16 -0.94
CA THR A 16 14.65 -10.85 -0.24
C THR A 16 14.29 -9.35 -0.19
N PRO A 17 15.22 -8.36 -0.26
CA PRO A 17 14.87 -6.93 -0.27
C PRO A 17 14.37 -6.39 -1.62
N ALA A 18 14.73 -7.03 -2.74
CA ALA A 18 14.51 -6.50 -4.09
C ALA A 18 13.01 -6.41 -4.49
N ARG A 19 12.16 -7.32 -3.98
CA ARG A 19 10.71 -7.28 -4.26
C ARG A 19 10.01 -6.15 -3.51
N TYR A 20 10.35 -5.94 -2.24
CA TYR A 20 9.76 -4.86 -1.44
C TYR A 20 10.17 -3.48 -1.96
N THR A 21 11.43 -3.32 -2.36
CA THR A 21 11.94 -2.08 -2.97
C THR A 21 11.26 -1.78 -4.31
N ALA A 22 10.98 -2.78 -5.14
CA ALA A 22 10.20 -2.59 -6.36
C ALA A 22 8.75 -2.12 -6.10
N ILE A 23 8.09 -2.67 -5.06
CA ILE A 23 6.73 -2.25 -4.67
C ILE A 23 6.74 -0.82 -4.09
N ALA A 24 7.73 -0.47 -3.26
CA ALA A 24 7.93 0.91 -2.79
C ALA A 24 8.11 1.88 -3.95
N LEU A 25 8.90 1.50 -4.97
CA LEU A 25 9.11 2.34 -6.15
C LEU A 25 7.80 2.58 -6.93
N ILE A 26 6.99 1.53 -7.12
CA ILE A 26 5.68 1.64 -7.76
C ILE A 26 4.77 2.58 -6.96
N LEU A 27 4.72 2.43 -5.62
CA LEU A 27 3.96 3.32 -4.74
C LEU A 27 4.42 4.77 -4.81
N ALA A 28 5.73 4.99 -4.89
CA ALA A 28 6.30 6.32 -5.06
C ALA A 28 5.87 6.94 -6.39
N VAL A 29 5.92 6.18 -7.50
CA VAL A 29 5.46 6.64 -8.82
C VAL A 29 3.98 6.97 -8.80
N ILE A 30 3.13 6.12 -8.24
CA ILE A 30 1.69 6.39 -8.10
C ILE A 30 1.47 7.69 -7.31
N THR A 31 2.30 7.97 -6.30
CA THR A 31 2.22 9.19 -5.50
C THR A 31 2.63 10.45 -6.25
N VAL A 32 3.71 10.38 -7.02
CA VAL A 32 4.13 11.50 -7.88
C VAL A 32 3.05 11.81 -8.92
N VAL A 33 2.48 10.78 -9.54
CA VAL A 33 1.39 10.94 -10.53
C VAL A 33 0.15 11.56 -9.88
N GLU A 34 -0.24 11.10 -8.69
CA GLU A 34 -1.36 11.68 -7.95
C GLU A 34 -1.16 13.17 -7.67
N VAL A 35 0.01 13.55 -7.15
CA VAL A 35 0.33 14.96 -6.86
C VAL A 35 0.28 15.80 -8.14
N ALA A 36 0.81 15.29 -9.26
CA ALA A 36 0.76 15.99 -10.55
C ALA A 36 -0.68 16.19 -11.06
N ILE A 37 -1.56 15.20 -10.91
CA ILE A 37 -2.98 15.29 -11.28
C ILE A 37 -3.71 16.29 -10.37
N VAL A 38 -3.45 16.28 -9.07
CA VAL A 38 -4.05 17.22 -8.11
C VAL A 38 -3.65 18.66 -8.44
N TYR A 39 -2.38 18.88 -8.78
CA TYR A 39 -1.86 20.22 -9.06
C TYR A 39 -2.39 20.80 -10.39
N THR A 40 -2.63 19.94 -11.38
CA THR A 40 -3.11 20.37 -12.70
C THR A 40 -4.61 20.68 -12.74
N LYS A 41 -5.38 20.35 -11.68
CA LYS A 41 -6.83 20.63 -11.52
C LYS A 41 -7.72 20.27 -12.73
N PHE A 42 -7.23 19.49 -13.68
CA PHE A 42 -7.90 19.24 -14.95
C PHE A 42 -9.20 18.42 -14.78
N LEU A 43 -9.32 17.68 -13.67
CA LEU A 43 -10.41 16.75 -13.36
C LEU A 43 -11.19 17.13 -12.09
N GLN A 44 -11.45 18.42 -11.82
CA GLN A 44 -12.10 18.86 -10.57
C GLN A 44 -13.32 18.02 -10.09
N PRO A 45 -14.27 17.58 -10.93
CA PRO A 45 -15.40 16.76 -10.48
C PRO A 45 -15.01 15.32 -10.11
N VAL A 46 -13.98 14.77 -10.75
CA VAL A 46 -13.53 13.38 -10.60
C VAL A 46 -12.37 13.26 -9.62
N LEU A 47 -11.77 14.39 -9.22
CA LEU A 47 -10.60 14.45 -8.35
C LEU A 47 -10.87 13.81 -6.99
N ILE A 48 -12.00 14.13 -6.34
CA ILE A 48 -12.35 13.56 -5.03
C ILE A 48 -12.47 12.02 -5.06
N PRO A 49 -13.31 11.40 -5.91
CA PRO A 49 -13.40 9.95 -5.95
C PRO A 49 -12.10 9.28 -6.41
N LEU A 50 -11.35 9.91 -7.32
CA LEU A 50 -10.07 9.40 -7.79
C LEU A 50 -9.03 9.35 -6.64
N LEU A 51 -8.88 10.42 -5.87
CA LEU A 51 -7.97 10.48 -4.73
C LEU A 51 -8.36 9.47 -3.65
N LEU A 52 -9.65 9.26 -3.42
CA LEU A 52 -10.14 8.29 -2.46
C LEU A 52 -9.75 6.86 -2.87
N VAL A 53 -9.92 6.52 -4.16
CA VAL A 53 -9.51 5.23 -4.72
C VAL A 53 -7.99 5.06 -4.70
N LEU A 54 -7.22 6.08 -5.10
CA LEU A 54 -5.75 6.02 -5.08
C LEU A 54 -5.21 5.86 -3.65
N SER A 55 -5.76 6.59 -2.69
CA SER A 55 -5.40 6.48 -1.27
C SER A 55 -5.73 5.09 -0.71
N ALA A 56 -6.93 4.57 -0.96
CA ALA A 56 -7.33 3.23 -0.54
C ALA A 56 -6.43 2.14 -1.17
N THR A 57 -6.06 2.29 -2.46
CA THR A 57 -5.18 1.36 -3.17
C THR A 57 -3.78 1.34 -2.57
N LYS A 58 -3.20 2.53 -2.29
CA LYS A 58 -1.90 2.64 -1.63
C LYS A 58 -1.93 2.00 -0.25
N PHE A 59 -2.95 2.30 0.54
CA PHE A 59 -3.14 1.71 1.86
C PHE A 59 -3.20 0.18 1.79
N ALA A 60 -3.99 -0.38 0.86
CA ALA A 60 -4.10 -1.81 0.66
C ALA A 60 -2.78 -2.46 0.23
N MET A 61 -2.03 -1.82 -0.68
CA MET A 61 -0.74 -2.31 -1.16
C MET A 61 0.33 -2.26 -0.07
N VAL A 62 0.35 -1.20 0.76
CA VAL A 62 1.23 -1.11 1.94
C VAL A 62 0.83 -2.16 3.00
N ALA A 63 -0.47 -2.33 3.29
CA ALA A 63 -0.93 -3.32 4.26
C ALA A 63 -0.61 -4.75 3.82
N MET A 64 -0.83 -5.10 2.56
CA MET A 64 -0.59 -6.47 2.05
C MET A 64 0.90 -6.79 1.93
N PHE A 65 1.71 -5.86 1.42
CA PHE A 65 3.12 -6.11 1.11
C PHE A 65 4.06 -5.60 2.21
N PHE A 66 3.93 -4.35 2.67
CA PHE A 66 4.87 -3.79 3.67
C PHE A 66 4.59 -4.22 5.12
N MET A 67 3.33 -4.50 5.48
CA MET A 67 3.01 -5.01 6.83
C MET A 67 3.10 -6.54 6.95
N HIS A 68 3.73 -7.24 5.99
CA HIS A 68 3.91 -8.69 5.98
C HIS A 68 2.63 -9.56 5.96
N LEU A 69 1.42 -9.00 5.98
CA LEU A 69 0.15 -9.75 6.02
C LEU A 69 -0.02 -10.84 4.96
N ARG A 70 0.60 -10.70 3.78
CA ARG A 70 0.56 -11.71 2.71
C ARG A 70 1.62 -12.81 2.86
N PHE A 71 2.69 -12.54 3.61
CA PHE A 71 3.79 -13.47 3.87
C PHE A 71 3.69 -14.12 5.26
N ASP A 72 2.86 -13.58 6.14
CA ASP A 72 2.59 -14.06 7.51
C ASP A 72 1.27 -14.87 7.58
N ASN A 73 1.01 -15.47 8.75
CA ASN A 73 -0.12 -16.36 8.97
C ASN A 73 -1.47 -15.63 8.77
N ARG A 74 -2.47 -16.31 8.19
CA ARG A 74 -3.79 -15.72 7.83
C ARG A 74 -4.49 -15.01 8.99
N LEU A 75 -4.14 -15.33 10.24
CA LEU A 75 -4.66 -14.70 11.45
C LEU A 75 -4.42 -13.19 11.50
N PHE A 76 -3.22 -12.71 11.10
CA PHE A 76 -2.92 -11.28 11.08
C PHE A 76 -3.73 -10.52 10.02
N SER A 77 -3.92 -11.13 8.85
CA SER A 77 -4.81 -10.58 7.82
C SER A 77 -6.26 -10.51 8.30
N VAL A 78 -6.76 -11.55 8.98
CA VAL A 78 -8.14 -11.57 9.48
C VAL A 78 -8.36 -10.56 10.60
N MET A 79 -7.43 -10.43 11.56
CA MET A 79 -7.56 -9.43 12.63
C MET A 79 -7.50 -7.99 12.10
N PHE A 80 -6.64 -7.72 11.12
CA PHE A 80 -6.56 -6.39 10.51
C PHE A 80 -7.81 -6.04 9.71
N VAL A 81 -8.29 -6.94 8.85
CA VAL A 81 -9.52 -6.73 8.07
C VAL A 81 -10.74 -6.66 9.00
N GLY A 82 -10.78 -7.50 10.04
CA GLY A 82 -11.81 -7.46 11.07
C GLY A 82 -11.83 -6.12 11.82
N GLY A 83 -10.66 -5.60 12.21
CA GLY A 83 -10.52 -4.28 12.83
C GLY A 83 -10.91 -3.14 11.88
N LEU A 84 -10.55 -3.22 10.60
CA LEU A 84 -10.95 -2.24 9.58
C LEU A 84 -12.46 -2.22 9.37
N LEU A 85 -13.10 -3.39 9.25
CA LEU A 85 -14.55 -3.52 9.14
C LEU A 85 -15.26 -2.99 10.39
N LEU A 86 -14.73 -3.32 11.57
CA LEU A 86 -15.28 -2.81 12.83
C LEU A 86 -15.17 -1.28 12.91
N ALA A 87 -14.04 -0.69 12.52
CA ALA A 87 -13.86 0.76 12.49
C ALA A 87 -14.85 1.42 11.53
N LEU A 88 -15.02 0.88 10.32
CA LEU A 88 -16.01 1.36 9.36
C LEU A 88 -17.44 1.25 9.92
N ALA A 89 -17.78 0.13 10.56
CA ALA A 89 -19.08 -0.08 11.17
C ALA A 89 -19.34 0.94 12.30
N VAL A 90 -18.35 1.21 13.14
CA VAL A 90 -18.46 2.22 14.21
C VAL A 90 -18.62 3.62 13.62
N ILE A 91 -17.87 3.97 12.57
CA ILE A 91 -18.02 5.27 11.89
C ILE A 91 -19.45 5.43 11.34
N ILE A 92 -19.97 4.42 10.64
CA ILE A 92 -21.33 4.45 10.10
C ILE A 92 -22.35 4.56 11.24
N ALA A 93 -22.19 3.76 12.30
CA ALA A 93 -23.06 3.80 13.47
C ALA A 93 -23.08 5.20 14.11
N LEU A 94 -21.91 5.84 14.28
CA LEU A 94 -21.82 7.20 14.80
C LEU A 94 -22.47 8.22 13.86
N MET A 95 -22.25 8.13 12.54
CA MET A 95 -22.91 9.02 11.58
C MET A 95 -24.43 8.88 11.62
N THR A 96 -24.97 7.66 11.78
CA THR A 96 -26.41 7.44 11.98
C THR A 96 -26.90 7.99 13.31
N LEU A 97 -26.11 7.85 14.39
CA LEU A 97 -26.45 8.33 15.73
C LEU A 97 -26.51 9.85 15.79
N PHE A 98 -25.57 10.54 15.14
CA PHE A 98 -25.57 12.00 15.02
C PHE A 98 -26.57 12.54 13.99
N GLY A 99 -27.42 11.66 13.43
CA GLY A 99 -28.52 12.07 12.56
C GLY A 99 -28.10 12.50 11.15
N VAL A 100 -26.85 12.28 10.73
CA VAL A 100 -26.37 12.69 9.38
C VAL A 100 -27.20 12.05 8.25
N PHE A 101 -27.78 10.88 8.49
CA PHE A 101 -28.63 10.17 7.54
C PHE A 101 -30.14 10.40 7.73
N PHE A 102 -30.55 10.98 8.86
CA PHE A 102 -31.97 11.13 9.26
C PHE A 102 -32.39 12.59 9.54
N ALA A 103 -31.50 13.55 9.32
CA ALA A 103 -31.75 15.00 9.38
C ALA A 103 -31.94 15.57 7.96
#